data_AF-X1RAW8-F1
#
_entry.id   AF-X1RAW8-F1
#
_cell.length_a   1.000
_cell.length_b   1.000
_cell.length_c   1.000
_cell.angle_alpha   90.00
_cell.angle_beta   90.00
_cell.angle_gamma   90.00
#
_symmetry.space_group_name_H-M   'P 1'
#
loop_
_entity.id
_entity.type
_entity.pdbx_description
1 polymer ?
#
loop_
_entity_poly.entity_id
_entity_poly.type
_entity_poly.pdbx_seq_one_letter_code
_entity_poly.pdbx_strand_id
1 'polypeptide(L)'
;MSYIVITFPLEVRVFERNPKLLSLQGRKLRRLLRKRGYRKIYTRWHFFGEHGEKYHPHLNVLCDGEWLPPEQLAELKDLIRRKLLPRSIAKRIGKDLEINYSYVRTPKQI
;
A
#
# COMPACT_ATOMS: atom_id res chain seq x y z
N MET A 1 8.16 9.00 -11.40
CA MET A 1 8.01 8.78 -9.94
C MET A 1 6.55 8.45 -9.68
N SER A 2 6.29 7.36 -8.98
CA SER A 2 4.96 6.84 -8.70
C SER A 2 4.60 6.96 -7.22
N TYR A 3 3.31 7.11 -6.96
CA TYR A 3 2.74 7.19 -5.64
C TYR A 3 1.66 6.13 -5.48
N ILE A 4 1.81 5.28 -4.47
CA ILE A 4 0.89 4.18 -4.17
C ILE A 4 0.26 4.45 -2.81
N VAL A 5 -1.08 4.46 -2.76
CA VAL A 5 -1.83 4.56 -1.51
C VAL A 5 -2.54 3.24 -1.29
N ILE A 6 -2.26 2.59 -0.16
CA ILE A 6 -2.86 1.32 0.23
C ILE A 6 -3.75 1.54 1.44
N THR A 7 -5.03 1.26 1.29
CA THR A 7 -6.04 1.39 2.33
C THR A 7 -6.50 0.01 2.77
N PHE A 8 -6.40 -0.26 4.07
CA PHE A 8 -6.90 -1.51 4.65
C PHE A 8 -8.42 -1.43 4.92
N PRO A 9 -9.17 -2.53 4.75
CA PRO A 9 -10.59 -2.58 5.08
C PRO A 9 -10.80 -2.40 6.59
N LEU A 10 -11.94 -1.81 6.99
CA LEU A 10 -12.23 -1.43 8.38
C LEU A 10 -12.07 -2.59 9.37
N GLU A 11 -12.44 -3.79 8.94
CA GLU A 11 -12.49 -5.04 9.72
C GLU A 11 -11.12 -5.49 10.21
N VAL A 12 -10.03 -5.04 9.59
CA VAL A 12 -8.67 -5.39 10.00
C VAL A 12 -7.92 -4.25 10.67
N ARG A 13 -8.42 -3.00 10.57
CA ARG A 13 -7.74 -1.77 11.04
C ARG A 13 -7.32 -1.73 12.50
N VAL A 14 -7.92 -2.58 13.34
CA VAL A 14 -7.50 -2.75 14.73
C VAL A 14 -6.03 -3.19 14.82
N PHE A 15 -5.55 -3.98 13.85
CA PHE A 15 -4.18 -4.46 13.80
C PHE A 15 -3.20 -3.35 13.41
N GLU A 16 -3.64 -2.40 12.59
CA GLU A 16 -2.89 -1.20 12.18
C GLU A 16 -2.69 -0.19 13.31
N ARG A 17 -3.17 -0.46 14.54
CA ARG A 17 -2.78 0.29 15.73
C ARG A 17 -1.47 -0.20 16.36
N ASN A 18 -0.95 -1.35 15.93
CA ASN A 18 0.28 -1.93 16.47
C ASN A 18 1.51 -1.46 15.67
N PRO A 19 2.41 -0.64 16.25
CA PRO A 19 3.59 -0.11 15.55
C PRO A 19 4.53 -1.20 14.98
N LYS A 20 4.63 -2.35 15.65
CA LYS A 20 5.44 -3.47 15.17
C LYS A 20 4.84 -4.08 13.90
N LEU A 21 3.52 -4.21 13.85
CA LEU A 21 2.84 -4.72 12.66
C LEU A 21 2.95 -3.73 11.49
N LEU A 22 2.75 -2.44 11.76
CA LEU A 22 2.92 -1.37 10.77
C LEU A 22 4.33 -1.37 10.14
N SER A 23 5.36 -1.52 10.98
CA SER A 23 6.75 -1.64 10.53
C SER A 23 6.98 -2.90 9.70
N LEU A 24 6.39 -4.03 10.11
CA LEU A 24 6.47 -5.29 9.39
C LEU A 24 5.78 -5.21 8.01
N GLN A 25 4.58 -4.64 7.94
CA GLN A 25 3.83 -4.44 6.68
C GLN A 25 4.62 -3.55 5.73
N GLY A 26 5.14 -2.40 6.19
CA GLY A 26 6.01 -1.54 5.40
C GLY A 26 7.26 -2.26 4.89
N ARG A 27 7.92 -3.06 5.74
CA ARG A 27 9.09 -3.88 5.35
C ARG A 27 8.73 -4.93 4.29
N LYS A 28 7.61 -5.64 4.45
CA LYS A 28 7.12 -6.64 3.49
C LYS A 28 6.87 -6.00 2.13
N LEU A 29 6.25 -4.83 2.09
CA LEU A 29 5.96 -4.09 0.87
C LEU A 29 7.25 -3.61 0.18
N ARG A 30 8.18 -2.99 0.92
CA ARG A 30 9.46 -2.56 0.35
C ARG A 30 10.24 -3.73 -0.26
N ARG A 31 10.24 -4.89 0.39
CA ARG A 31 10.88 -6.10 -0.16
C ARG A 31 10.19 -6.59 -1.44
N LEU A 32 8.86 -6.56 -1.49
CA LEU A 32 8.10 -6.92 -2.70
C LEU A 32 8.46 -5.98 -3.86
N LEU A 33 8.44 -4.67 -3.63
CA LEU A 33 8.77 -3.67 -4.65
C LEU A 33 10.22 -3.80 -5.13
N ARG A 34 11.19 -4.02 -4.23
CA ARG A 34 12.59 -4.27 -4.64
C ARG A 34 12.74 -5.48 -5.56
N LYS A 35 12.00 -6.56 -5.30
CA LYS A 35 11.99 -7.75 -6.18
C LYS A 35 11.44 -7.45 -7.58
N ARG A 36 10.62 -6.41 -7.72
CA ARG A 36 10.03 -5.96 -8.99
C ARG A 36 10.90 -4.91 -9.70
N GLY A 37 12.06 -4.57 -9.16
CA GLY A 37 13.02 -3.66 -9.80
C GLY A 37 13.02 -2.23 -9.25
N TYR A 38 12.04 -1.83 -8.43
CA TYR A 38 12.03 -0.51 -7.79
C TYR A 38 13.23 -0.34 -6.87
N ARG A 39 13.95 0.79 -6.98
CA ARG A 39 15.16 1.07 -6.20
C ARG A 39 14.89 2.12 -5.12
N LYS A 40 14.29 3.25 -5.51
CA LYS A 40 13.92 4.32 -4.60
C LYS A 40 12.54 4.02 -4.05
N ILE A 41 12.44 3.62 -2.77
CA ILE A 41 11.16 3.27 -2.15
C ILE A 41 11.09 3.89 -0.75
N TYR A 42 10.17 4.82 -0.58
CA TYR A 42 9.87 5.48 0.69
C TYR A 42 8.46 5.12 1.10
N THR A 43 8.26 4.75 2.35
CA THR A 43 6.95 4.34 2.89
C THR A 43 6.62 5.18 4.11
N ARG A 44 5.41 5.71 4.18
CA ARG A 44 4.90 6.47 5.33
C ARG A 44 3.50 6.01 5.66
N TRP A 45 3.26 5.71 6.93
CA TRP A 45 1.90 5.55 7.44
C TRP A 45 1.27 6.93 7.65
N HIS A 46 0.10 7.12 7.10
CA HIS A 46 -0.74 8.30 7.28
C HIS A 46 -1.99 7.87 8.04
N PHE A 47 -2.24 8.48 9.19
CA PHE A 47 -3.37 8.16 10.04
C PHE A 47 -4.41 9.28 9.91
N PHE A 48 -5.48 9.01 9.18
CA PHE A 48 -6.63 9.91 9.18
C PHE A 48 -7.58 9.52 10.31
N GLY A 49 -8.07 10.52 11.05
CA GLY A 49 -9.00 10.30 12.15
C GLY A 49 -8.38 9.68 13.40
N GLU A 50 -7.09 9.94 13.68
CA GLU A 50 -6.45 9.51 14.95
C GLU A 50 -7.22 10.01 16.19
N HIS A 51 -7.91 11.16 16.06
CA HIS A 51 -8.80 11.74 17.07
C HIS A 51 -10.29 11.76 16.66
N GLY A 52 -10.68 11.05 15.60
CA GLY A 52 -12.07 11.02 15.08
C GLY A 52 -12.77 9.69 15.32
N GLU A 53 -14.08 9.62 15.05
CA GLU A 53 -14.89 8.39 15.25
C GLU A 53 -14.41 7.19 14.42
N LYS A 54 -13.75 7.45 13.28
CA LYS A 54 -13.24 6.41 12.40
C LYS A 54 -11.73 6.53 12.22
N TYR A 55 -11.04 5.44 12.52
CA TYR A 55 -9.60 5.29 12.27
C TYR A 55 -9.35 4.81 10.83
N HIS A 56 -8.61 5.58 10.03
CA HIS A 56 -8.34 5.33 8.61
C HIS A 56 -6.82 5.39 8.33
N PRO A 57 -6.06 4.32 8.64
CA PRO A 57 -4.65 4.24 8.32
C PRO A 57 -4.46 3.93 6.83
N HIS A 58 -3.60 4.70 6.18
CA HIS A 58 -3.14 4.49 4.81
C HIS A 58 -1.63 4.28 4.80
N LEU A 59 -1.16 3.28 4.06
CA LEU A 59 0.25 3.11 3.77
C LEU A 59 0.56 3.80 2.44
N ASN A 60 1.20 4.95 2.54
CA ASN A 60 1.65 5.74 1.39
C ASN A 60 3.04 5.28 0.98
N VAL A 61 3.24 5.10 -0.32
CA VAL A 61 4.52 4.70 -0.91
C VAL A 61 4.89 5.66 -2.02
N LEU A 62 6.09 6.22 -1.94
CA LEU A 62 6.71 6.93 -3.04
C LEU A 62 7.80 6.04 -3.62
N CYS A 63 7.74 5.76 -4.92
CA CYS A 63 8.79 5.00 -5.60
C CYS A 63 9.12 5.49 -7.00
N ASP A 64 10.21 4.97 -7.56
CA ASP A 64 10.72 5.28 -8.90
C ASP A 64 9.91 4.66 -10.05
N GLY A 65 8.61 4.44 -9.85
CA GLY A 65 7.72 3.94 -10.90
C GLY A 65 7.28 4.99 -11.92
N GLU A 66 6.77 4.45 -13.02
CA GLU A 66 6.30 5.14 -14.21
C GLU A 66 4.89 4.68 -14.59
N TRP A 67 4.43 5.01 -15.79
CA TRP A 67 3.18 4.44 -16.28
C TRP A 67 3.32 2.92 -16.40
N LEU A 68 2.29 2.20 -15.96
CA LEU A 68 2.21 0.76 -16.12
C LEU A 68 1.04 0.42 -17.05
N PRO A 69 1.23 -0.51 -18.00
CA PRO A 69 0.12 -1.13 -18.71
C PRO A 69 -0.92 -1.69 -17.71
N PRO A 70 -2.22 -1.69 -18.05
CA PRO A 70 -3.28 -2.13 -17.15
C PRO A 70 -3.04 -3.52 -16.53
N GLU A 71 -2.53 -4.47 -17.31
CA GLU A 71 -2.22 -5.83 -16.85
C GLU A 71 -1.10 -5.86 -15.81
N GLN A 72 -0.01 -5.13 -16.06
CA GLN A 72 1.11 -5.03 -15.13
C GLN A 72 0.70 -4.32 -13.83
N LEU A 73 -0.16 -3.30 -13.94
CA LEU A 73 -0.72 -2.61 -12.78
C LEU A 73 -1.63 -3.55 -11.97
N ALA A 74 -2.48 -4.33 -12.63
CA ALA A 74 -3.35 -5.30 -11.98
C ALA A 74 -2.53 -6.38 -11.25
N GLU A 75 -1.49 -6.90 -11.91
CA GLU A 75 -0.55 -7.86 -11.32
C GLU A 75 0.14 -7.28 -10.08
N LEU A 76 0.65 -6.05 -10.17
CA LEU A 76 1.28 -5.38 -9.03
C LEU A 76 0.30 -5.24 -7.85
N LYS A 77 -0.93 -4.79 -8.11
CA LYS A 77 -1.96 -4.65 -7.07
C LYS A 77 -2.31 -5.99 -6.42
N ASP A 78 -2.46 -7.06 -7.20
CA ASP A 78 -2.74 -8.39 -6.67
C ASP A 78 -1.57 -8.95 -5.84
N LEU A 79 -0.32 -8.75 -6.27
CA LEU A 79 0.85 -9.10 -5.48
C LEU A 79 0.88 -8.36 -4.13
N ILE A 80 0.55 -7.07 -4.12
CA ILE A 80 0.48 -6.27 -2.89
C ILE A 80 -0.63 -6.82 -1.97
N ARG A 81 -1.83 -7.09 -2.49
CA ARG A 81 -2.94 -7.69 -1.74
C ARG A 81 -2.52 -8.99 -1.07
N ARG A 82 -2.06 -9.96 -1.85
CA ARG A 82 -1.58 -11.26 -1.33
C ARG A 82 -0.47 -11.12 -0.29
N LYS A 83 0.37 -10.09 -0.41
CA LYS A 83 1.52 -9.89 0.50
C LYS A 83 1.13 -9.29 1.84
N LEU A 84 0.14 -8.40 1.86
CA LEU A 84 -0.23 -7.60 3.02
C LEU A 84 -1.50 -8.08 3.70
N LEU A 85 -2.45 -8.66 2.96
CA LEU A 85 -3.68 -9.25 3.48
C LEU A 85 -3.81 -10.70 2.99
N PRO A 86 -3.66 -11.70 3.87
CA PRO A 86 -3.85 -13.10 3.51
C PRO A 86 -5.22 -13.35 2.86
N ARG A 87 -5.25 -14.15 1.78
CA ARG A 87 -6.48 -14.48 1.04
C ARG A 87 -7.57 -15.10 1.92
N SER A 88 -7.20 -15.88 2.93
CA SER A 88 -8.15 -16.46 3.88
C SER A 88 -8.88 -15.38 4.67
N ILE A 89 -8.17 -14.34 5.10
CA ILE A 89 -8.76 -13.20 5.82
C ILE A 89 -9.63 -12.39 4.87
N ALA A 90 -9.13 -12.05 3.67
CA ALA A 90 -9.88 -11.30 2.68
C ALA A 90 -11.20 -11.99 2.30
N LYS A 91 -11.17 -13.30 2.05
CA LYS A 91 -12.37 -14.12 1.80
C LYS A 91 -13.34 -14.11 2.98
N ARG A 92 -12.83 -14.25 4.21
CA ARG A 92 -13.67 -14.25 5.42
C ARG A 92 -14.40 -12.93 5.64
N ILE A 93 -13.77 -11.79 5.33
CA ILE A 93 -14.37 -10.46 5.50
C ILE A 93 -15.08 -9.94 4.23
N GLY A 94 -15.00 -10.66 3.11
CA GLY A 94 -15.57 -10.25 1.82
C GLY A 94 -14.98 -8.97 1.23
N LYS A 95 -13.81 -8.52 1.73
CA LYS A 95 -13.15 -7.25 1.35
C LYS A 95 -11.65 -7.47 1.22
N ASP A 96 -11.01 -6.63 0.41
CA ASP A 96 -9.56 -6.65 0.19
C ASP A 96 -8.98 -5.23 0.31
N LEU A 97 -7.68 -5.08 0.10
CA LEU A 97 -7.01 -3.78 0.05
C LEU A 97 -7.48 -2.98 -1.16
N GLU A 98 -7.82 -1.73 -0.89
CA GLU A 98 -7.96 -0.72 -1.92
C GLU A 98 -6.56 -0.14 -2.21
N ILE A 99 -6.17 -0.13 -3.49
CA ILE A 99 -4.84 0.29 -3.91
C ILE A 99 -4.97 1.29 -5.05
N ASN A 100 -4.58 2.53 -4.76
CA ASN A 100 -4.51 3.62 -5.73
C ASN A 100 -3.06 3.79 -6.19
N TYR A 101 -2.84 3.88 -7.50
CA TYR A 101 -1.54 4.08 -8.13
C TYR A 101 -1.61 5.31 -9.01
N SER A 102 -0.78 6.30 -8.73
CA SER A 102 -0.58 7.46 -9.58
C SER A 102 0.90 7.56 -9.96
N TYR A 103 1.16 8.23 -11.07
CA TYR A 103 2.51 8.46 -11.55
C TYR A 103 2.57 9.84 -12.20
N VAL A 104 3.75 10.45 -12.15
CA VAL A 104 4.01 11.72 -12.81
C VAL A 104 4.92 11.44 -14.02
N ARG A 105 4.48 11.83 -15.22
CA ARG A 105 5.24 11.67 -16.48
C ARG A 105 6.54 12.48 -16.48
N THR A 106 6.53 13.63 -15.81
CA THR A 106 7.67 14.54 -15.69
C THR A 106 7.86 14.85 -14.20
N PRO A 107 9.07 14.76 -13.63
CA PRO A 107 9.29 15.29 -12.29
C PRO A 107 8.88 16.76 -12.29
N LYS A 108 7.99 17.18 -11.39
CA LYS A 108 7.79 18.62 -11.16
C LYS A 108 9.15 19.17 -10.74
N GLN A 109 9.70 20.13 -11.49
CA GLN A 109 10.79 20.95 -10.98
C GLN A 109 10.25 21.64 -9.72
N ILE A 110 10.96 21.45 -8.61
CA ILE A 110 10.74 22.15 -7.35
C ILE A 110 11.75 23.29 -7.34
#